data_AF-A0A9P7JMZ4-F1
#
_entry.id   AF-A0A9P7JMZ4-F1
#
_cell.length_a   1.000
_cell.length_b   1.000
_cell.length_c   1.000
_cell.angle_alpha   90.00
_cell.angle_beta   90.00
_cell.angle_gamma   90.00
#
_symmetry.space_group_name_H-M   'P 1'
#
loop_
_entity.id
_entity.type
_entity.pdbx_description
1 polymer ?
#
loop_
_entity_poly.entity_id
_entity_poly.type
_entity_poly.pdbx_seq_one_letter_code
_entity_poly.pdbx_strand_id
1 'polypeptide(L)'
;MRSLTASFFGFRSSNSNDVIRQNRDLAESLKDGSVFAFKDWESKKGIYKTELLQLGINIMWFANRHDEGVIHHKYFNPMPVEVIALVLTTIECCIDEWLQGLKEDIKFTSATYGTVYHGHFCSLQRFDERTAPYKLLDKIRVNLHDVARFHAGVDTLTISSSASRISDAAFEDAIREYQLEEQDDAEASES
;
A
#
# COMPACT_ATOMS: atom_id res chain seq x y z
N MET A 1 -9.79 2.16 -8.19
CA MET A 1 -9.99 1.10 -7.18
C MET A 1 -11.42 0.58 -7.11
N ARG A 2 -12.42 1.36 -6.67
CA ARG A 2 -13.81 0.86 -6.52
C ARG A 2 -14.38 0.12 -7.75
N SER A 3 -14.37 0.76 -8.92
CA SER A 3 -14.85 0.15 -10.16
C SER A 3 -14.03 -1.08 -10.56
N LEU A 4 -12.72 -1.05 -10.33
CA LEU A 4 -11.82 -2.15 -10.60
C LEU A 4 -12.14 -3.36 -9.71
N THR A 5 -12.26 -3.16 -8.39
CA THR A 5 -12.64 -4.22 -7.44
C THR A 5 -14.00 -4.82 -7.80
N ALA A 6 -14.99 -3.96 -8.11
CA ALA A 6 -16.32 -4.40 -8.51
C ALA A 6 -16.27 -5.30 -9.75
N SER A 7 -15.57 -4.86 -10.80
CA SER A 7 -15.42 -5.61 -12.04
C SER A 7 -14.59 -6.88 -11.86
N PHE A 8 -13.56 -6.85 -11.00
CA PHE A 8 -12.66 -7.98 -10.78
C PHE A 8 -13.36 -9.17 -10.13
N PHE A 9 -14.22 -8.91 -9.14
CA PHE A 9 -14.99 -9.95 -8.46
C PHE A 9 -16.36 -10.22 -9.10
N GLY A 10 -16.82 -9.35 -10.00
CA GLY A 10 -18.09 -9.53 -10.70
C GLY A 10 -19.31 -8.98 -9.95
N PHE A 11 -19.12 -8.01 -9.05
CA PHE A 11 -20.22 -7.26 -8.43
C PHE A 11 -21.01 -6.49 -9.48
N ARG A 12 -22.34 -6.51 -9.37
CA ARG A 12 -23.24 -5.87 -10.34
C ARG A 12 -24.28 -4.99 -9.65
N SER A 13 -24.41 -3.75 -10.09
CA SER A 13 -25.52 -2.89 -9.67
C SER A 13 -26.82 -3.38 -10.31
N SER A 14 -27.82 -3.71 -9.51
CA SER A 14 -29.13 -4.19 -9.97
C SER A 14 -30.17 -4.05 -8.85
N ASN A 15 -31.44 -3.87 -9.24
CA ASN A 15 -32.58 -3.91 -8.32
C ASN A 15 -33.20 -5.32 -8.21
N SER A 16 -32.60 -6.32 -8.86
CA SER A 16 -33.04 -7.71 -8.74
C SER A 16 -32.64 -8.29 -7.38
N ASN A 17 -33.61 -8.85 -6.65
CA ASN A 17 -33.37 -9.52 -5.37
C ASN A 17 -32.32 -10.63 -5.49
N ASP A 18 -32.28 -11.35 -6.62
CA ASP A 18 -31.30 -12.41 -6.85
C ASP A 18 -29.88 -11.84 -6.98
N VAL A 19 -29.72 -10.73 -7.68
CA VAL A 19 -28.41 -10.07 -7.83
C VAL A 19 -27.95 -9.45 -6.52
N ILE A 20 -28.86 -8.83 -5.77
CA ILE A 20 -28.58 -8.29 -4.43
C ILE A 20 -28.09 -9.40 -3.51
N ARG A 21 -28.78 -10.54 -3.48
CA ARG A 21 -28.35 -11.70 -2.70
C ARG A 21 -26.99 -12.23 -3.15
N GLN A 22 -26.77 -12.39 -4.46
CA GLN A 22 -25.48 -12.84 -5.00
C GLN A 22 -24.33 -11.92 -4.61
N ASN A 23 -24.52 -10.60 -4.69
CA ASN A 23 -23.51 -9.63 -4.28
C ASN A 23 -23.19 -9.76 -2.78
N ARG A 24 -24.21 -9.87 -1.92
CA ARG A 24 -23.98 -10.05 -0.47
C ARG A 24 -23.21 -11.34 -0.19
N ASP A 25 -23.68 -12.47 -0.73
CA ASP A 25 -23.08 -13.78 -0.50
C ASP A 25 -21.61 -13.80 -1.02
N LEU A 26 -21.33 -13.07 -2.11
CA LEU A 26 -19.98 -12.87 -2.63
C LEU A 26 -19.11 -11.98 -1.71
N ALA A 27 -19.63 -10.83 -1.27
CA ALA A 27 -18.90 -9.93 -0.38
C ALA A 27 -18.52 -10.61 0.94
N GLU A 28 -19.46 -11.34 1.55
CA GLU A 28 -19.22 -12.12 2.76
C GLU A 28 -18.16 -13.20 2.53
N SER A 29 -18.24 -13.96 1.44
CA SER A 29 -17.29 -15.05 1.16
C SER A 29 -15.87 -14.57 0.83
N LEU A 30 -15.73 -13.41 0.17
CA LEU A 30 -14.42 -12.80 -0.09
C LEU A 30 -13.75 -12.29 1.20
N LYS A 31 -14.55 -11.78 2.14
CA LYS A 31 -14.06 -11.28 3.43
C LYS A 31 -13.73 -12.40 4.41
N ASP A 32 -14.44 -13.51 4.36
CA ASP A 32 -14.14 -14.65 5.22
C ASP A 32 -12.70 -15.14 5.00
N GLY A 33 -11.86 -15.00 6.04
CA GLY A 33 -10.43 -15.31 5.97
C GLY A 33 -9.62 -14.46 4.96
N SER A 34 -10.13 -13.29 4.58
CA SER A 34 -9.50 -12.37 3.60
C SER A 34 -9.12 -13.06 2.28
N VAL A 35 -10.01 -13.93 1.79
CA VAL A 35 -9.83 -14.73 0.57
C VAL A 35 -9.57 -13.87 -0.67
N PHE A 36 -10.03 -12.61 -0.68
CA PHE A 36 -9.70 -11.63 -1.73
C PHE A 36 -8.18 -11.39 -1.92
N ALA A 37 -7.34 -11.70 -0.93
CA ALA A 37 -5.90 -11.52 -1.00
C ALA A 37 -5.18 -12.60 -1.84
N PHE A 38 -5.88 -13.67 -2.23
CA PHE A 38 -5.30 -14.80 -2.96
C PHE A 38 -5.38 -14.62 -4.48
N LYS A 39 -4.37 -15.12 -5.21
CA LYS A 39 -4.38 -15.16 -6.68
C LYS A 39 -5.56 -15.97 -7.22
N ASP A 40 -5.75 -17.15 -6.65
CA ASP A 40 -6.90 -17.99 -6.89
C ASP A 40 -7.65 -18.11 -5.56
N TRP A 41 -8.73 -17.35 -5.47
CA TRP A 41 -9.52 -17.19 -4.25
C TRP A 41 -10.46 -18.37 -4.02
N GLU A 42 -10.87 -19.09 -5.06
CA GLU A 42 -11.66 -20.33 -4.95
C GLU A 42 -10.82 -21.47 -4.35
N SER A 43 -9.61 -21.68 -4.87
CA SER A 43 -8.71 -22.73 -4.37
C SER A 43 -7.76 -22.28 -3.25
N LYS A 44 -7.87 -21.01 -2.82
CA LYS A 44 -7.05 -20.36 -1.79
C LYS A 44 -5.54 -20.53 -2.06
N LYS A 45 -5.11 -20.28 -3.30
CA LYS A 45 -3.70 -20.37 -3.72
C LYS A 45 -3.09 -19.02 -4.03
N GLY A 46 -1.83 -18.85 -3.64
CA GLY A 46 -1.06 -17.64 -3.92
C GLY A 46 -1.52 -16.43 -3.11
N ILE A 47 -1.54 -16.55 -1.78
CA ILE A 47 -1.80 -15.42 -0.88
C ILE A 47 -0.86 -14.23 -1.20
N TYR A 48 -1.43 -13.03 -1.21
CA TYR A 48 -0.79 -11.76 -1.59
C TYR A 48 -0.26 -11.70 -3.03
N LYS A 49 -0.77 -12.55 -3.92
CA LYS A 49 -0.43 -12.55 -5.36
C LYS A 49 -1.65 -12.31 -6.26
N THR A 50 -2.73 -11.77 -5.69
CA THR A 50 -3.90 -11.35 -6.47
C THR A 50 -3.54 -10.26 -7.47
N GLU A 51 -4.05 -10.37 -8.70
CA GLU A 51 -3.81 -9.36 -9.74
C GLU A 51 -4.37 -8.00 -9.33
N LEU A 52 -5.46 -7.98 -8.56
CA LEU A 52 -6.06 -6.76 -8.03
C LEU A 52 -5.11 -5.96 -7.12
N LEU A 53 -4.24 -6.65 -6.36
CA LEU A 53 -3.23 -6.01 -5.52
C LEU A 53 -2.19 -5.30 -6.40
N GLN A 54 -1.70 -5.97 -7.44
CA GLN A 54 -0.76 -5.36 -8.39
C GLN A 54 -1.39 -4.17 -9.12
N LEU A 55 -2.62 -4.32 -9.60
CA LEU A 55 -3.34 -3.24 -10.28
C LEU A 55 -3.57 -2.05 -9.36
N GLY A 56 -3.86 -2.30 -8.07
CA GLY A 56 -3.98 -1.25 -7.08
C GLY A 56 -2.68 -0.47 -6.86
N ILE A 57 -1.56 -1.17 -6.73
CA ILE A 57 -0.23 -0.54 -6.66
C ILE A 57 0.05 0.30 -7.91
N ASN A 58 -0.22 -0.26 -9.09
CA ASN A 58 0.00 0.42 -10.36
C ASN A 58 -0.80 1.72 -10.46
N ILE A 59 -2.10 1.69 -10.14
CA ILE A 59 -2.97 2.87 -10.25
C ILE A 59 -2.57 3.98 -9.26
N MET A 60 -2.08 3.61 -8.08
CA MET A 60 -1.86 4.56 -6.98
C MET A 60 -0.47 5.20 -7.01
N TRP A 61 0.57 4.48 -7.42
CA TRP A 61 1.97 4.97 -7.34
C TRP A 61 2.84 4.70 -8.58
N PHE A 62 2.32 3.97 -9.58
CA PHE A 62 3.11 3.53 -10.76
C PHE A 62 2.30 3.54 -12.06
N ALA A 63 1.42 4.53 -12.24
CA ALA A 63 0.61 4.66 -13.44
C ALA A 63 1.47 5.16 -14.62
N ASN A 64 2.51 5.95 -14.33
CA ASN A 64 3.48 6.42 -15.33
C ASN A 64 4.87 6.71 -14.73
N ARG A 65 5.81 7.10 -15.60
CA ARG A 65 7.23 7.36 -15.29
C ARG A 65 7.48 8.50 -14.28
N HIS A 66 6.48 9.34 -14.04
CA HIS A 66 6.58 10.51 -13.16
C HIS A 66 5.86 10.33 -11.83
N ASP A 67 5.26 9.16 -11.57
CA ASP A 67 4.61 8.92 -10.29
C ASP A 67 5.63 8.64 -9.19
N GLU A 68 5.20 8.81 -7.94
CA GLU A 68 6.03 8.79 -6.75
C GLU A 68 6.78 7.47 -6.59
N GLY A 69 6.15 6.35 -6.94
CA GLY A 69 6.77 5.02 -6.89
C GLY A 69 7.98 4.89 -7.83
N VAL A 70 7.97 5.63 -8.94
CA VAL A 70 9.07 5.68 -9.89
C VAL A 70 10.12 6.70 -9.46
N ILE A 71 9.71 7.94 -9.20
CA ILE A 71 10.62 9.04 -8.84
C ILE A 71 11.37 8.73 -7.55
N HIS A 72 10.66 8.19 -6.56
CA HIS A 72 11.19 7.90 -5.24
C HIS A 72 11.47 6.41 -5.03
N HIS A 73 11.96 5.72 -6.08
CA HIS A 73 12.15 4.27 -6.10
C HIS A 73 12.87 3.68 -4.88
N LYS A 74 13.82 4.43 -4.26
CA LYS A 74 14.55 3.99 -3.06
C LYS A 74 13.64 3.70 -1.86
N TYR A 75 12.47 4.32 -1.78
CA TYR A 75 11.49 4.07 -0.72
C TYR A 75 10.48 2.98 -1.10
N PHE A 76 10.46 2.56 -2.38
CA PHE A 76 9.56 1.52 -2.87
C PHE A 76 10.26 0.20 -3.21
N ASN A 77 11.58 0.11 -3.05
CA ASN A 77 12.37 -1.06 -3.40
C ASN A 77 13.04 -1.72 -2.18
N PRO A 78 12.64 -2.94 -1.76
CA PRO A 78 11.48 -3.69 -2.27
C PRO A 78 10.15 -3.08 -1.79
N MET A 79 9.03 -3.45 -2.41
CA MET A 79 7.70 -2.85 -2.12
C MET A 79 7.44 -2.79 -0.60
N PRO A 80 7.10 -1.62 -0.01
CA PRO A 80 6.89 -1.50 1.42
C PRO A 80 5.71 -2.36 1.88
N VAL A 81 5.84 -2.93 3.08
CA VAL A 81 4.76 -3.75 3.67
C VAL A 81 3.53 -2.87 3.94
N GLU A 82 3.76 -1.62 4.29
CA GLU A 82 2.78 -0.57 4.50
C GLU A 82 1.94 -0.32 3.24
N VAL A 83 2.57 -0.28 2.06
CA VAL A 83 1.87 -0.11 0.78
C VAL A 83 0.98 -1.32 0.49
N ILE A 84 1.48 -2.54 0.72
CA ILE A 84 0.70 -3.76 0.52
C ILE A 84 -0.50 -3.78 1.47
N ALA A 85 -0.30 -3.50 2.76
CA ALA A 85 -1.37 -3.43 3.75
C ALA A 85 -2.42 -2.37 3.38
N LEU A 86 -1.98 -1.20 2.90
CA LEU A 86 -2.87 -0.11 2.49
C LEU A 86 -3.74 -0.51 1.29
N VAL A 87 -3.17 -1.19 0.29
CA VAL A 87 -3.94 -1.65 -0.88
C VAL A 87 -4.91 -2.77 -0.50
N LEU A 88 -4.50 -3.73 0.34
CA LEU A 88 -5.41 -4.76 0.87
C LEU A 88 -6.59 -4.14 1.62
N THR A 89 -6.32 -3.13 2.46
CA THR A 89 -7.36 -2.38 3.19
C THR A 89 -8.30 -1.65 2.23
N THR A 90 -7.74 -1.06 1.16
CA THR A 90 -8.53 -0.37 0.13
C THR A 90 -9.42 -1.35 -0.62
N ILE A 91 -8.91 -2.55 -0.94
CA ILE A 91 -9.70 -3.62 -1.57
C ILE A 91 -10.84 -4.05 -0.64
N GLU A 92 -10.54 -4.29 0.65
CA GLU A 92 -11.55 -4.66 1.64
C GLU A 92 -12.63 -3.59 1.78
N CYS A 93 -12.24 -2.32 1.86
CA CYS A 93 -13.19 -1.20 1.87
C CYS A 93 -14.08 -1.18 0.62
N CYS A 94 -13.52 -1.47 -0.56
CA CYS A 94 -14.32 -1.56 -1.79
C CYS A 94 -15.26 -2.77 -1.80
N ILE A 95 -14.94 -3.86 -1.09
CA ILE A 95 -15.83 -5.03 -0.94
C ILE A 95 -16.93 -4.70 0.08
N ASP A 96 -16.61 -3.97 1.15
CA ASP A 96 -17.58 -3.54 2.15
C ASP A 96 -18.74 -2.75 1.58
N GLU A 97 -18.49 -1.98 0.50
CA GLU A 97 -19.53 -1.26 -0.26
C GLU A 97 -20.66 -2.17 -0.74
N TRP A 98 -20.46 -3.49 -0.81
CA TRP A 98 -21.41 -4.46 -1.34
C TRP A 98 -22.02 -5.40 -0.28
N LEU A 99 -21.75 -5.18 1.01
CA LEU A 99 -22.23 -6.07 2.08
C LEU A 99 -23.75 -6.11 2.20
N GLN A 100 -24.47 -5.05 1.81
CA GLN A 100 -25.93 -5.07 1.75
C GLN A 100 -26.47 -5.61 0.42
N GLY A 101 -25.59 -6.06 -0.48
CA GLY A 101 -25.90 -6.50 -1.83
C GLY A 101 -26.15 -5.36 -2.84
N LEU A 102 -26.32 -4.13 -2.33
CA LEU A 102 -26.36 -2.89 -3.08
C LEU A 102 -25.06 -2.11 -2.82
N LYS A 103 -24.58 -1.41 -3.84
CA LYS A 103 -23.37 -0.60 -3.70
C LYS A 103 -23.66 0.64 -2.86
N GLU A 104 -22.93 0.78 -1.76
CA GLU A 104 -22.89 1.97 -0.91
C GLU A 104 -21.57 2.73 -1.12
N ASP A 105 -21.59 4.05 -0.91
CA ASP A 105 -20.36 4.85 -0.95
C ASP A 105 -19.77 4.92 0.47
N ILE A 106 -18.79 4.06 0.74
CA ILE A 106 -18.12 4.01 2.05
C ILE A 106 -16.91 4.94 2.02
N LYS A 107 -16.81 5.83 3.02
CA LYS A 107 -15.66 6.73 3.16
C LYS A 107 -14.44 5.96 3.67
N PHE A 108 -13.40 5.92 2.86
CA PHE A 108 -12.10 5.38 3.25
C PHE A 108 -11.35 6.40 4.12
N THR A 109 -11.39 6.23 5.44
CA THR A 109 -10.73 7.11 6.40
C THR A 109 -9.94 6.30 7.43
N SER A 110 -8.91 6.91 8.03
CA SER A 110 -8.13 6.28 9.10
C SER A 110 -8.98 5.95 10.32
N ALA A 111 -9.98 6.77 10.64
CA ALA A 111 -10.90 6.53 11.76
C ALA A 111 -11.72 5.24 11.58
N THR A 112 -12.12 4.92 10.34
CA THR A 112 -12.93 3.74 10.03
C THR A 112 -12.09 2.51 9.71
N TYR A 113 -11.00 2.67 8.96
CA TYR A 113 -10.21 1.56 8.40
C TYR A 113 -8.81 1.42 9.02
N GLY A 114 -8.47 2.21 10.04
CA GLY A 114 -7.17 2.11 10.72
C GLY A 114 -6.93 0.74 11.37
N THR A 115 -7.96 0.15 11.97
CA THR A 115 -7.88 -1.19 12.57
C THR A 115 -7.75 -2.28 11.51
N VAL A 116 -8.46 -2.14 10.39
CA VAL A 116 -8.37 -3.06 9.24
C VAL A 116 -6.97 -3.01 8.62
N TYR A 117 -6.42 -1.81 8.43
CA TYR A 117 -5.04 -1.62 7.99
C TYR A 117 -4.04 -2.30 8.91
N HIS A 118 -4.17 -2.07 10.21
CA HIS A 118 -3.28 -2.68 11.19
C HIS A 118 -3.40 -4.22 11.18
N GLY A 119 -4.61 -4.76 11.01
CA GLY A 119 -4.84 -6.20 10.86
C GLY A 119 -4.12 -6.80 9.65
N HIS A 120 -4.19 -6.16 8.49
CA HIS A 120 -3.44 -6.58 7.29
C HIS A 120 -1.94 -6.48 7.48
N PHE A 121 -1.47 -5.38 8.08
CA PHE A 121 -0.06 -5.17 8.38
C PHE A 121 0.51 -6.26 9.30
N CYS A 122 -0.15 -6.54 10.43
CA CYS A 122 0.25 -7.61 11.33
C CYS A 122 0.18 -9.00 10.67
N SER A 123 -0.80 -9.23 9.80
CA SER A 123 -0.90 -10.49 9.05
C SER A 123 0.25 -10.68 8.06
N LEU A 124 0.70 -9.61 7.40
CA LEU A 124 1.88 -9.62 6.54
C LEU A 124 3.16 -9.89 7.35
N GLN A 125 3.33 -9.23 8.50
CA GLN A 125 4.47 -9.48 9.40
C GLN A 125 4.51 -10.94 9.87
N ARG A 126 3.37 -11.47 10.34
CA ARG A 126 3.26 -12.87 10.75
C ARG A 126 3.52 -13.83 9.59
N PHE A 127 3.07 -13.50 8.38
CA PHE A 127 3.36 -14.30 7.19
C PHE A 127 4.87 -14.34 6.91
N ASP A 128 5.56 -13.21 7.04
CA ASP A 128 7.01 -13.13 6.88
C ASP A 128 7.73 -14.00 7.92
N GLU A 129 7.41 -13.83 9.20
CA GLU A 129 7.97 -14.64 10.30
C GLU A 129 7.79 -16.14 10.07
N ARG A 130 6.58 -16.56 9.68
CA ARG A 130 6.23 -17.97 9.46
C ARG A 130 6.86 -18.56 8.19
N THR A 131 7.28 -17.71 7.26
CA THR A 131 7.87 -18.12 5.98
C THR A 131 9.33 -17.67 5.83
N ALA A 132 9.94 -17.21 6.92
CA ALA A 132 11.29 -16.64 6.96
C ALA A 132 12.36 -17.53 6.29
N PRO A 133 12.39 -18.87 6.46
CA PRO A 133 13.36 -19.72 5.76
C PRO A 133 13.29 -19.64 4.24
N TYR A 134 12.12 -19.29 3.70
CA TYR A 134 11.84 -19.23 2.26
C TYR A 134 11.85 -17.80 1.71
N LYS A 135 11.85 -16.79 2.59
CA LYS A 135 11.77 -15.35 2.27
C LYS A 135 10.63 -15.04 1.30
N LEU A 136 9.44 -15.60 1.55
CA LEU A 136 8.34 -15.50 0.61
C LEU A 136 7.82 -14.07 0.49
N LEU A 137 7.70 -13.34 1.60
CA LEU A 137 7.24 -11.96 1.55
C LEU A 137 8.24 -11.08 0.78
N ASP A 138 9.55 -11.20 1.04
CA ASP A 138 10.58 -10.49 0.28
C ASP A 138 10.47 -10.73 -1.23
N LYS A 139 10.29 -11.99 -1.65
CA LYS A 139 10.10 -12.34 -3.06
C LYS A 139 8.84 -11.70 -3.65
N ILE A 140 7.75 -11.66 -2.88
CA ILE A 140 6.51 -10.98 -3.30
C ILE A 140 6.74 -9.48 -3.44
N ARG A 141 7.40 -8.85 -2.46
CA ARG A 141 7.68 -7.41 -2.44
C ARG A 141 8.58 -6.97 -3.61
N VAL A 142 9.61 -7.74 -3.93
CA VAL A 142 10.47 -7.52 -5.10
C VAL A 142 9.65 -7.64 -6.38
N ASN A 143 8.88 -8.73 -6.53
CA ASN A 143 8.07 -8.95 -7.72
C ASN A 143 7.02 -7.84 -7.94
N LEU A 144 6.32 -7.42 -6.88
CA LEU A 144 5.32 -6.34 -6.97
C LEU A 144 5.94 -5.03 -7.46
N HIS A 145 7.11 -4.70 -6.94
CA HIS A 145 7.85 -3.50 -7.33
C HIS A 145 8.35 -3.58 -8.79
N ASP A 146 8.96 -4.69 -9.18
CA ASP A 146 9.51 -4.85 -10.52
C ASP A 146 8.42 -4.80 -11.60
N VAL A 147 7.29 -5.48 -11.36
CA VAL A 147 6.12 -5.43 -12.24
C VAL A 147 5.53 -4.02 -12.29
N ALA A 148 5.49 -3.29 -11.17
CA ALA A 148 4.98 -1.92 -11.14
C ALA A 148 5.88 -0.96 -11.93
N ARG A 149 7.20 -1.09 -11.83
CA ARG A 149 8.15 -0.29 -12.64
C ARG A 149 8.03 -0.58 -14.12
N PHE A 150 7.92 -1.86 -14.48
CA PHE A 150 7.70 -2.28 -15.85
C PHE A 150 6.39 -1.69 -16.40
N HIS A 151 5.31 -1.74 -15.62
CA HIS A 151 4.02 -1.12 -15.96
C HIS A 151 4.15 0.38 -16.23
N ALA A 152 4.92 1.09 -15.40
CA ALA A 152 5.20 2.53 -15.60
C ALA A 152 6.10 2.83 -16.82
N GLY A 153 6.56 1.80 -17.55
CA GLY A 153 7.41 1.92 -18.73
C GLY A 153 8.89 2.13 -18.39
N VAL A 154 9.33 1.81 -17.17
CA VAL A 154 10.69 2.03 -16.70
C VAL A 154 11.43 0.70 -16.63
N ASP A 155 12.44 0.54 -17.49
CA ASP A 155 13.39 -0.58 -17.37
C ASP A 155 14.22 -0.45 -16.08
N THR A 156 14.66 -1.58 -15.54
CA THR A 156 15.22 -1.77 -14.19
C THR A 156 16.51 -0.99 -13.87
N LEU A 157 16.99 -0.11 -14.76
CA LEU A 157 18.37 0.43 -14.71
C LEU A 157 18.52 1.93 -14.43
N THR A 158 17.46 2.70 -14.16
CA THR A 158 17.64 4.14 -13.91
C THR A 158 17.66 4.45 -12.42
N ILE A 159 18.84 4.34 -11.80
CA ILE A 159 19.13 4.95 -10.49
C ILE A 159 19.51 6.40 -10.76
N SER A 160 18.56 7.32 -10.60
CA SER A 160 18.91 8.74 -10.55
C SER A 160 19.36 9.06 -9.13
N SER A 161 20.67 9.06 -8.89
CA SER A 161 21.23 9.56 -7.64
C SER A 161 20.94 11.06 -7.54
N SER A 162 20.05 11.45 -6.62
CA SER A 162 19.86 12.86 -6.28
C SER A 162 21.15 13.39 -5.65
N ALA A 163 21.87 14.25 -6.36
CA ALA A 163 22.97 15.02 -5.78
C ALA A 163 22.43 15.86 -4.61
N SER A 164 23.14 15.86 -3.49
CA SER A 164 22.81 16.73 -2.36
C SER A 164 22.81 18.19 -2.83
N ARG A 165 21.75 18.94 -2.47
CA ARG A 165 21.61 20.36 -2.84
C ARG A 165 22.26 21.30 -1.83
N ILE A 166 22.52 20.82 -0.62
CA ILE A 166 23.11 21.59 0.47
C ILE A 166 24.53 21.09 0.68
N SER A 167 25.48 22.02 0.66
CA SER A 167 26.89 21.73 0.92
C SER A 167 27.12 21.51 2.40
N ASP A 168 28.11 20.69 2.73
CA ASP A 168 28.48 20.40 4.12
C ASP A 168 28.81 21.66 4.94
N ALA A 169 29.37 22.70 4.29
CA ALA A 169 29.63 24.00 4.92
C ALA A 169 28.37 24.68 5.48
N ALA A 170 27.20 24.51 4.84
CA ALA A 170 25.95 25.08 5.35
C ALA A 170 25.46 24.34 6.60
N PHE A 171 25.82 23.06 6.77
CA PHE A 171 25.57 22.33 8.00
C PHE A 171 26.52 22.76 9.12
N GLU A 172 27.80 22.99 8.79
CA GLU A 172 28.77 23.51 9.76
C GLU A 172 28.40 24.90 10.27
N ASP A 173 27.91 25.79 9.40
CA ASP A 173 27.43 27.11 9.80
C ASP A 173 26.22 27.04 10.72
N ALA A 174 25.26 26.15 10.44
CA ALA A 174 24.08 25.95 11.30
C ALA A 174 24.46 25.39 12.69
N ILE A 175 25.47 24.50 12.77
CA ILE A 175 25.99 24.00 14.05
C ILE A 175 26.61 25.14 14.85
N ARG A 176 27.38 26.02 14.19
CA ARG A 176 28.02 27.17 14.85
C ARG A 176 27.00 28.19 15.34
N GLU A 177 25.95 28.46 14.56
CA GLU A 177 24.84 29.33 14.96
C GLU A 177 24.16 28.81 16.24
N TYR A 178 23.78 27.52 16.26
CA TYR A 178 23.18 26.89 17.44
C TYR A 178 24.06 26.96 18.69
N GLN A 179 25.37 26.74 18.54
CA GLN A 179 26.32 26.78 19.67
C GLN A 179 26.50 28.20 20.25
N LEU A 180 26.38 29.24 19.41
CA LEU A 180 26.44 30.62 19.86
C LEU A 180 25.15 31.01 20.59
N GLU A 181 23.99 30.58 20.10
CA GLU A 181 22.70 30.80 20.76
C GLU A 181 22.65 30.15 22.16
N GLU A 182 23.17 28.92 22.33
CA GLU A 182 23.24 28.29 23.65
C GLU A 182 24.20 28.99 24.62
N GLN A 183 25.25 29.65 24.12
CA GLN A 183 26.18 30.43 24.96
C GLN A 183 25.56 31.75 25.41
N ASP A 184 24.88 32.46 24.51
CA ASP A 184 24.21 33.73 24.83
C ASP A 184 23.05 33.52 25.82
N ASP A 185 22.27 32.44 25.69
CA ASP A 185 21.19 32.10 26.63
C ASP A 185 21.73 31.69 28.02
N ALA A 186 22.88 31.02 28.08
CA ALA A 186 23.54 30.68 29.34
C ALA A 186 24.03 31.94 30.06
N GLU A 187 24.68 32.87 29.36
CA GLU A 187 25.15 34.14 29.93
C GLU A 187 24.00 35.08 30.35
N ALA A 188 22.87 35.06 29.62
CA ALA A 188 21.67 35.82 29.98
C ALA A 188 20.93 35.26 31.20
N SER A 189 21.09 33.97 31.51
CA SER A 189 20.46 33.30 32.66
C SER A 189 21.28 33.37 33.97
N GLU A 190 22.56 33.75 33.88
CA GLU A 190 23.45 34.00 35.03
C GLU A 190 23.54 35.48 35.45
N SER A 191 22.85 36.39 34.73
CA SER A 191 22.79 37.84 34.96
C SER A 191 21.52 38.27 35.73
#